data_AF-A0A6B2VDT5-F1
#
_entry.id   AF-A0A6B2VDT5-F1
#
_cell.length_a   1.000
_cell.length_b   1.000
_cell.length_c   1.000
_cell.angle_alpha   90.00
_cell.angle_beta   90.00
_cell.angle_gamma   90.00
#
_symmetry.space_group_name_H-M   'P 1'
#
loop_
_entity.id
_entity.type
_entity.pdbx_description
1 polymer ?
#
loop_
_entity_poly.entity_id
_entity_poly.type
_entity_poly.pdbx_seq_one_letter_code
_entity_poly.pdbx_strand_id
1 'polypeptide(L)' 'MSVPLHELIARQAARTPNAIAVDDAQGTMTYEQLDRHANRVARLLADRGAGPETRVAVSLPRGRDLLAALLG' A
#
# COMPACT_ATOMS: atom_id res chain seq x y z
N MET A 1 -10.50 -11.80 16.07
CA MET A 1 -9.38 -11.69 15.11
C MET A 1 -9.30 -10.25 14.64
N SER A 2 -8.14 -9.61 14.77
CA SER A 2 -7.90 -8.31 14.13
C SER A 2 -7.72 -8.52 12.64
N VAL A 3 -8.34 -7.66 11.83
CA VAL A 3 -8.14 -7.63 10.37
C VAL A 3 -6.85 -6.84 10.10
N PRO A 4 -5.92 -7.32 9.25
CA PRO A 4 -4.72 -6.58 8.92
C PRO A 4 -5.05 -5.31 8.12
N LEU A 5 -4.23 -4.27 8.26
CA LEU A 5 -4.50 -2.97 7.65
C LEU A 5 -4.59 -3.03 6.12
N HIS A 6 -3.71 -3.78 5.46
CA HIS A 6 -3.75 -3.92 3.99
C HIS A 6 -5.08 -4.51 3.50
N GLU A 7 -5.71 -5.41 4.26
CA GLU A 7 -7.01 -5.98 3.90
C GLU A 7 -8.15 -4.95 4.05
N LEU A 8 -8.08 -4.06 5.04
CA LEU A 8 -9.03 -2.95 5.16
C LEU A 8 -8.92 -1.98 3.97
N ILE A 9 -7.70 -1.73 3.48
CA ILE A 9 -7.47 -0.90 2.29
C ILE A 9 -8.00 -1.59 1.02
N ALA A 10 -7.71 -2.88 0.83
CA ALA A 10 -8.23 -3.64 -0.30
C ALA A 10 -9.78 -3.65 -0.33
N ARG A 11 -10.42 -3.82 0.83
CA ARG A 11 -11.89 -3.71 0.97
C ARG A 11 -12.39 -2.31 0.62
N GLN A 12 -11.68 -1.26 1.01
CA GLN A 12 -12.04 0.11 0.65
C GLN A 12 -11.87 0.37 -0.86
N ALA A 13 -10.81 -0.16 -1.47
CA ALA A 13 -10.59 -0.08 -2.92
C ALA A 13 -11.70 -0.77 -3.72
N ALA A 14 -12.18 -1.92 -3.24
CA ALA A 14 -13.34 -2.58 -3.85
C ALA A 14 -14.64 -1.77 -3.70
N ARG A 15 -14.81 -1.07 -2.57
CA ARG A 15 -16.03 -0.27 -2.30
C ARG A 15 -16.07 1.06 -3.03
N THR A 16 -14.96 1.77 -3.10
CA THR A 16 -14.88 3.13 -3.67
C THR A 16 -13.57 3.31 -4.45
N PRO A 17 -13.40 2.64 -5.59
CA PRO A 17 -12.11 2.57 -6.29
C PRO A 17 -11.58 3.94 -6.74
N ASN A 18 -12.50 4.84 -7.11
CA ASN A 18 -12.19 6.18 -7.61
C ASN A 18 -12.11 7.25 -6.51
N ALA A 19 -12.42 6.91 -5.24
CA ALA A 19 -12.28 7.86 -4.15
C ALA A 19 -10.80 8.11 -3.85
N ILE A 20 -10.47 9.36 -3.51
CA ILE A 20 -9.10 9.76 -3.17
C ILE A 20 -8.69 9.11 -1.84
N ALA A 21 -7.57 8.39 -1.86
CA ALA A 21 -6.95 7.78 -0.68
C ALA A 21 -5.80 8.63 -0.14
N VAL A 22 -5.05 9.27 -1.04
CA VAL A 22 -3.90 10.11 -0.71
C VAL A 22 -3.95 11.37 -1.56
N ASP A 23 -3.69 12.51 -0.92
CA ASP A 23 -3.47 13.80 -1.57
C ASP A 23 -2.13 14.34 -1.06
N ASP A 24 -1.16 14.50 -1.97
CA ASP A 24 0.17 15.00 -1.66
C ASP A 24 0.67 16.00 -2.71
N ALA A 25 1.91 16.47 -2.56
CA ALA A 25 2.50 17.47 -3.47
C ALA A 25 2.62 16.98 -4.93
N GLN A 26 2.51 15.66 -5.15
CA GLN A 26 2.60 15.01 -6.45
C GLN A 26 1.21 14.70 -7.02
N GLY A 27 0.15 15.16 -6.36
CA GLY A 27 -1.24 15.04 -6.75
C GLY A 27 -2.00 13.96 -5.96
N THR A 28 -3.15 13.58 -6.50
CA THR A 28 -4.05 12.63 -5.85
C THR A 28 -3.79 11.20 -6.29
N MET A 29 -4.01 10.25 -5.37
CA MET A 29 -4.00 8.81 -5.63
C MET A 29 -5.30 8.21 -5.11
N THR A 30 -5.99 7.44 -5.95
CA THR A 30 -7.23 6.77 -5.57
C THR A 30 -6.98 5.51 -4.74
N TYR A 31 -8.00 4.99 -4.08
CA TYR A 31 -7.89 3.71 -3.36
C TYR A 31 -7.49 2.55 -4.27
N GLU A 32 -8.00 2.49 -5.51
CA GLU A 32 -7.58 1.46 -6.48
C GLU A 32 -6.10 1.59 -6.84
N GLN A 33 -5.61 2.82 -7.04
CA GLN A 33 -4.21 3.07 -7.37
C GLN A 33 -3.29 2.72 -6.20
N LEU A 34 -3.70 3.06 -4.97
CA LEU A 34 -2.95 2.74 -3.76
C LEU A 34 -2.84 1.22 -3.56
N ASP A 35 -3.97 0.50 -3.63
CA ASP A 35 -4.01 -0.96 -3.50
C ASP A 35 -3.16 -1.65 -4.57
N ARG A 36 -3.29 -1.22 -5.83
CA ARG A 36 -2.48 -1.75 -6.93
C ARG A 36 -0.99 -1.47 -6.74
N HIS A 37 -0.62 -0.32 -6.18
CA HIS A 37 0.77 0.01 -5.91
C HIS A 37 1.34 -0.83 -4.76
N ALA A 38 0.62 -0.91 -3.64
CA ALA A 38 0.98 -1.76 -2.51
C ALA A 38 1.16 -3.22 -2.94
N ASN A 39 0.24 -3.77 -3.73
CA ASN A 39 0.34 -5.15 -4.24
C ASN A 39 1.57 -5.37 -5.14
N ARG A 40 2.03 -4.36 -5.90
CA ARG A 40 3.30 -4.46 -6.65
C ARG A 40 4.50 -4.51 -5.71
N VAL A 41 4.49 -3.71 -4.64
CA VAL A 41 5.56 -3.73 -3.63
C VAL A 41 5.58 -5.07 -2.90
N ALA A 42 4.42 -5.55 -2.44
CA ALA A 42 4.27 -6.85 -1.79
C ALA A 42 4.88 -7.98 -2.61
N ARG A 43 4.54 -8.04 -3.90
CA ARG A 43 5.03 -9.07 -4.80
C ARG A 43 6.54 -8.95 -5.03
N LEU A 44 7.05 -7.73 -5.20
CA LEU A 44 8.48 -7.48 -5.36
C LEU A 44 9.31 -7.90 -4.15
N LEU A 45 8.76 -7.69 -2.94
CA LEU A 45 9.38 -8.08 -1.67
C LEU A 45 9.30 -9.58 -1.45
N ALA A 46 8.15 -10.20 -1.74
CA ALA A 46 7.97 -11.65 -1.68
C ALA A 46 8.93 -12.38 -2.63
N ASP A 47 9.09 -11.88 -3.86
CA ASP A 47 10.05 -12.39 -4.84
C ASP A 47 11.52 -12.24 -4.37
N ARG A 48 11.78 -11.34 -3.41
CA ARG A 48 13.07 -11.16 -2.72
C ARG A 48 13.20 -11.91 -1.40
N GLY A 49 12.22 -12.74 -1.05
CA GLY A 49 12.23 -13.58 0.15
C GLY A 49 11.62 -12.94 1.40
N ALA A 50 10.92 -11.81 1.28
CA ALA A 50 10.15 -11.27 2.40
C ALA A 50 8.93 -12.15 2.70
N GLY A 51 8.64 -12.34 3.98
CA GLY A 51 7.46 -13.05 4.47
C GLY A 51 7.05 -12.57 5.87
N PRO A 52 6.09 -13.25 6.53
CA PRO A 52 5.71 -12.96 7.90
C PRO A 52 6.94 -12.86 8.81
N GLU A 53 6.91 -11.91 9.76
CA GLU A 53 8.00 -11.63 10.71
C GLU A 53 9.34 -11.21 10.07
N THR A 54 9.40 -10.98 8.76
CA THR A 54 10.59 -10.45 8.08
C THR A 54 10.65 -8.94 8.20
N ARG A 55 11.82 -8.41 8.57
CA ARG A 55 12.03 -6.95 8.67
C ARG A 55 12.47 -6.37 7.33
N VAL A 56 11.73 -5.40 6.82
CA VAL A 56 12.05 -4.63 5.62
C VAL A 56 12.29 -3.17 6.02
N ALA A 57 13.46 -2.63 5.71
CA ALA A 57 13.77 -1.22 5.95
C ALA A 57 13.10 -0.34 4.89
N VAL A 58 12.42 0.72 5.32
CA VAL A 58 11.77 1.70 4.44
C VAL A 58 12.46 3.05 4.61
N SER A 59 13.04 3.57 3.53
CA SER A 59 13.71 4.88 3.48
C SER A 59 13.13 5.69 2.33
N LEU A 60 12.02 6.37 2.61
CA LEU A 60 11.28 7.19 1.64
C LEU A 60 10.83 8.49 2.33
N PRO A 61 10.75 9.61 1.58
CA PRO A 61 10.10 10.82 2.08
C PRO A 61 8.61 10.54 2.34
N ARG A 62 7.97 11.41 3.13
CA ARG A 62 6.53 11.35 3.35
C ARG A 62 5.78 11.59 2.02
N GLY A 63 4.89 10.67 1.65
CA GLY A 63 4.07 10.77 0.44
C GLY A 63 3.39 9.44 0.10
N ARG A 64 2.70 9.39 -1.04
CA ARG A 64 1.97 8.21 -1.52
C ARG A 64 2.83 6.96 -1.70
N ASP A 65 4.11 7.11 -2.07
CA ASP A 65 5.01 5.97 -2.25
C ASP A 65 5.42 5.34 -0.91
N LEU A 66 5.56 6.13 0.15
CA LEU A 66 5.76 5.63 1.51
C LEU A 66 4.54 4.79 1.94
N LEU A 67 3.32 5.26 1.66
CA LEU A 67 2.11 4.53 2.02
C LEU A 67 1.99 3.20 1.25
N ALA A 68 2.29 3.19 -0.04
CA ALA A 68 2.35 1.96 -0.82
C ALA A 68 3.40 0.99 -0.27
N ALA A 69 4.57 1.48 0.18
CA ALA A 69 5.63 0.66 0.76
C ALA A 69 5.28 0.07 2.13
N LEU A 70 4.49 0.77 2.95
CA LEU A 70 4.05 0.28 4.27
C LEU A 70 2.87 -0.70 4.17
N LEU A 71 2.12 -0.69 3.06
CA LEU A 71 0.94 -1.52 2.82
C LEU A 71 1.23 -2.79 2.01
N GLY A 72 2.35 -2.82 1.27
CA GLY A 72 2.80 -3.99 0.50
C GLY A 72 3.58 -4.97 1.35
#